data_AF-A0A849GLI1-F1
#
_entry.id   AF-A0A849GLI1-F1
#
_cell.length_a   1.000
_cell.length_b   1.000
_cell.length_c   1.000
_cell.angle_alpha   90.00
_cell.angle_beta   90.00
_cell.angle_gamma   90.00
#
_symmetry.space_group_name_H-M   'P 1'
#
loop_
_entity.id
_entity.type
_entity.pdbx_description
1 polymer ?
#
loop_
_entity_poly.entity_id
_entity_poly.type
_entity_poly.pdbx_seq_one_letter_code
_entity_poly.pdbx_strand_id
1 'polypeptide(L)'
;MNLTRKFTEHPETVGETYGEHFVAAMGFGLALFKAAFCCVVHAILPFMFEKTGSACITELYERMVTNRARHAEQKAEQAANAKTA
;
A
#
# COMPACT_ATOMS: atom_id res chain seq x y z
N MET A 1 25.49 2.87 -13.26
CA MET A 1 24.34 2.12 -12.69
C MET A 1 23.07 2.86 -13.08
N ASN A 2 22.27 2.30 -13.99
CA ASN A 2 21.08 2.96 -14.54
C ASN A 2 19.95 2.96 -13.50
N LEU A 3 19.60 4.14 -12.97
CA LEU A 3 18.51 4.32 -12.02
C LEU A 3 17.18 3.79 -12.57
N THR A 4 16.94 3.98 -13.86
CA THR A 4 15.75 3.55 -14.60
C THR A 4 15.48 2.05 -14.47
N ARG A 5 16.54 1.24 -14.43
CA ARG A 5 16.44 -0.22 -14.37
C ARG A 5 15.91 -0.71 -13.02
N LYS A 6 16.22 -0.01 -11.92
CA LYS A 6 15.68 -0.34 -10.58
C LYS A 6 14.18 -0.04 -10.47
N PHE A 7 13.70 0.96 -11.19
CA PHE A 7 12.29 1.33 -11.20
C PHE A 7 11.44 0.43 -12.11
N THR A 8 12.04 -0.26 -13.08
CA THR A 8 11.34 -1.21 -13.97
C THR A 8 11.49 -2.67 -13.52
N GLU A 9 12.62 -3.09 -12.95
CA GLU A 9 12.82 -4.48 -12.50
C GLU A 9 11.90 -4.84 -11.32
N HIS A 10 11.56 -3.90 -10.43
CA HIS A 10 10.70 -4.21 -9.29
C HIS A 10 9.22 -4.46 -9.67
N PRO A 11 8.55 -3.60 -10.47
CA PRO A 11 7.21 -3.89 -11.00
C PRO A 11 7.15 -5.16 -11.86
N GLU A 12 8.16 -5.40 -12.69
CA GLU A 12 8.23 -6.60 -13.55
C GLU A 12 8.29 -7.89 -12.73
N THR A 13 8.93 -7.90 -11.54
CA THR A 13 8.96 -9.08 -10.66
C THR A 13 7.62 -9.43 -10.02
N VAL A 14 6.66 -8.51 -10.00
CA VAL A 14 5.28 -8.72 -9.52
C VAL A 14 4.24 -8.68 -10.64
N GLY A 15 4.67 -8.55 -11.90
CA GLY A 15 3.79 -8.54 -13.07
C GLY A 15 2.92 -7.28 -13.19
N GLU A 16 3.28 -6.19 -12.50
CA GLU A 16 2.58 -4.90 -12.56
C GLU A 16 3.32 -3.94 -13.50
N THR A 17 2.58 -3.11 -14.24
CA THR A 17 3.21 -1.99 -14.93
C THR A 17 3.70 -0.95 -13.92
N TYR A 18 4.77 -0.21 -14.24
CA TYR A 18 5.27 0.85 -13.35
C TYR A 18 4.17 1.84 -12.93
N GLY A 19 3.23 2.16 -13.84
CA GLY A 19 2.10 3.04 -13.56
C GLY A 19 1.15 2.47 -12.50
N GLU A 20 0.78 1.19 -12.60
CA GLU A 20 -0.09 0.53 -11.63
C GLU A 20 0.58 0.46 -10.24
N HIS A 21 1.85 0.05 -10.21
CA HIS A 21 2.62 -0.03 -8.98
C HIS A 21 2.81 1.36 -8.33
N PHE A 22 3.10 2.38 -9.14
CA PHE A 22 3.26 3.75 -8.67
C PHE A 22 1.96 4.32 -8.09
N VAL A 23 0.82 4.13 -8.75
CA VAL A 23 -0.47 4.60 -8.25
C VAL A 23 -0.85 3.90 -6.94
N ALA A 24 -0.64 2.58 -6.86
CA ALA A 24 -0.89 1.82 -5.64
C ALA A 24 0.02 2.29 -4.49
N ALA A 25 1.33 2.42 -4.73
CA ALA A 25 2.29 2.89 -3.74
C ALA A 25 2.01 4.33 -3.29
N MET A 26 1.68 5.23 -4.23
CA MET A 26 1.32 6.62 -3.92
C MET A 26 0.03 6.70 -3.11
N GLY A 27 -1.01 5.91 -3.44
CA GLY A 27 -2.25 5.88 -2.67
C GLY A 27 -2.02 5.46 -1.21
N PHE A 28 -1.16 4.47 -0.99
CA PHE A 28 -0.77 4.05 0.36
C PHE A 28 0.06 5.11 1.09
N GLY A 29 1.04 5.71 0.40
CA GLY A 29 1.88 6.77 0.95
C GLY A 29 1.10 8.01 1.37
N LEU A 30 0.13 8.45 0.57
CA LEU A 30 -0.73 9.60 0.89
C LEU A 30 -1.61 9.33 2.12
N ALA A 31 -2.15 8.12 2.24
CA ALA A 31 -2.93 7.73 3.42
C ALA A 31 -2.08 7.71 4.69
N LEU A 32 -0.85 7.17 4.63
CA LEU A 32 0.10 7.20 5.73
C LEU A 32 0.50 8.63 6.11
N PHE A 33 0.78 9.47 5.11
CA PHE A 33 1.13 10.88 5.34
C PHE A 33 -0.01 11.64 6.03
N LYS A 34 -1.26 11.43 5.60
CA LYS A 34 -2.44 12.00 6.25
C LYS A 34 -2.55 11.56 7.71
N ALA A 35 -2.37 10.27 7.99
CA ALA A 35 -2.40 9.75 9.36
C ALA A 35 -1.32 10.41 10.24
N ALA A 36 -0.08 10.48 9.72
CA ALA A 36 1.03 11.13 10.41
C ALA A 36 0.76 12.62 10.66
N PHE A 37 0.23 13.33 9.66
CA PHE A 37 -0.14 14.74 9.79
C PHE A 37 -1.20 14.95 10.89
N CYS A 38 -2.26 14.15 10.90
CA CYS A 38 -3.29 14.21 11.95
C CYS A 38 -2.70 13.99 13.34
N CYS A 39 -1.81 13.01 13.50
CA CYS A 39 -1.14 12.75 14.78
C CYS A 39 -0.23 13.90 15.23
N VAL A 40 0.51 14.53 14.31
CA VAL A 40 1.36 15.69 14.62
C VAL A 40 0.52 16.88 15.03
N VAL A 41 -0.56 17.19 14.30
CA VAL A 41 -1.45 18.29 14.67
C VAL A 41 -2.11 18.02 16.01
N HIS A 42 -2.55 16.78 16.28
CA HIS A 42 -3.10 16.39 17.58
C HIS A 42 -2.08 16.55 18.73
N ALA A 43 -0.80 16.23 18.49
CA ALA A 43 0.24 16.40 19.50
C ALA A 43 0.46 17.88 19.89
N ILE A 44 0.22 18.81 18.97
CA ILE A 44 0.31 20.26 19.21
C ILE A 44 -1.02 20.80 19.79
N LEU A 45 -2.15 20.33 19.24
CA LEU A 45 -3.50 20.74 19.58
C LEU A 45 -4.32 19.50 20.01
N PRO A 46 -4.28 19.10 21.30
CA PRO A 46 -4.84 17.84 21.76
C PRO A 46 -6.37 17.72 21.58
N PHE A 47 -7.08 18.82 21.36
CA PHE A 47 -8.52 18.82 21.08
C PHE A 47 -8.84 18.62 19.58
N MET A 48 -7.85 18.70 18.70
CA MET A 48 -8.03 18.52 17.26
C MET A 48 -7.64 17.09 16.88
N PHE A 49 -8.42 16.43 16.02
CA PHE A 49 -8.16 15.07 15.52
C PHE A 49 -8.10 13.94 16.56
N GLU A 50 -8.73 14.10 17.73
CA GLU A 50 -8.77 13.11 18.83
C GLU A 50 -9.05 11.66 18.38
N LYS A 51 -10.01 11.47 17.47
CA LYS A 51 -10.38 10.15 16.92
C LYS A 51 -9.80 9.91 15.53
N THR A 52 -9.37 10.97 14.84
CA THR A 52 -9.00 10.94 13.42
C THR A 52 -7.64 10.28 13.21
N GLY A 53 -6.68 10.49 14.12
CA GLY A 53 -5.38 9.82 14.05
C GLY A 53 -5.51 8.30 14.09
N SER A 54 -6.20 7.79 15.13
CA SER A 54 -6.47 6.35 15.28
C SER A 54 -7.29 5.79 14.11
N ALA A 55 -8.34 6.48 13.68
CA ALA A 55 -9.17 6.04 12.55
C ALA A 55 -8.36 5.90 11.25
N CYS A 56 -7.48 6.86 10.94
CA CYS A 56 -6.61 6.78 9.76
C CYS A 56 -5.62 5.61 9.83
N ILE A 57 -5.08 5.30 11.02
CA ILE A 57 -4.21 4.13 11.19
C ILE A 57 -4.98 2.82 11.05
N THR A 58 -6.19 2.73 11.60
CA THR A 58 -7.07 1.55 11.43
C THR A 58 -7.40 1.34 9.95
N GLU A 59 -7.78 2.38 9.24
CA GLU A 59 -8.04 2.33 7.79
C GLU A 59 -6.80 1.86 7.01
N LEU A 60 -5.61 2.34 7.38
CA LEU A 60 -4.35 1.92 6.74
C LEU A 60 -4.04 0.45 7.03
N TYR A 61 -4.32 0.00 8.25
CA TYR A 61 -4.15 -1.40 8.67
C TYR A 61 -5.09 -2.33 7.91
N GLU A 62 -6.37 -1.98 7.82
CA GLU A 62 -7.36 -2.73 7.03
C GLU A 62 -6.92 -2.85 5.57
N ARG A 63 -6.49 -1.74 4.96
CA ARG A 63 -5.95 -1.74 3.59
C ARG A 63 -4.76 -2.68 3.43
N MET A 64 -3.84 -2.73 4.40
CA MET A 64 -2.71 -3.67 4.37
C MET A 64 -3.15 -5.13 4.41
N VAL A 65 -4.10 -5.45 5.30
CA VAL A 65 -4.61 -6.83 5.46
C VAL A 65 -5.37 -7.27 4.21
N THR A 66 -6.27 -6.42 3.70
CA THR A 66 -7.03 -6.70 2.46
C THR A 66 -6.11 -6.88 1.25
N ASN A 67 -5.10 -6.01 1.07
CA ASN A 67 -4.15 -6.19 -0.03
C ASN A 67 -3.37 -7.49 0.11
N ARG A 68 -2.92 -7.85 1.31
CA ARG A 68 -2.21 -9.12 1.55
C ARG A 68 -3.08 -10.33 1.19
N ALA A 69 -4.35 -10.32 1.57
CA ALA A 69 -5.30 -11.39 1.24
C ALA A 69 -5.46 -11.53 -0.28
N ARG A 70 -5.70 -10.42 -0.99
CA ARG A 70 -5.79 -10.38 -2.46
C ARG A 70 -4.55 -10.94 -3.15
N HIS A 71 -3.35 -10.55 -2.71
CA HIS A 71 -2.11 -11.09 -3.28
C HIS A 71 -1.94 -12.60 -3.01
N ALA A 72 -2.41 -13.10 -1.87
CA ALA A 72 -2.39 -14.52 -1.56
C ALA A 72 -3.35 -15.31 -2.46
N GLU A 73 -4.56 -14.79 -2.70
CA GLU A 73 -5.56 -15.37 -3.61
C GLU A 73 -5.02 -15.44 -5.05
N GLN A 74 -4.47 -14.33 -5.56
CA GLN A 74 -3.86 -14.27 -6.89
C GLN A 74 -2.74 -15.29 -7.06
N LYS A 75 -1.89 -15.45 -6.03
CA LYS A 75 -0.79 -16.43 -6.06
C LYS A 75 -1.31 -17.87 -6.06
N ALA A 76 -2.38 -18.16 -5.32
CA ALA A 76 -3.01 -19.47 -5.29
C ALA A 76 -3.65 -19.82 -6.65
N GLU A 77 -4.34 -18.87 -7.28
CA GLU A 77 -4.95 -19.02 -8.59
C GLU A 77 -3.91 -19.25 -9.71
N GLN A 78 -2.81 -18.49 -9.70
CA GLN A 78 -1.70 -18.70 -10.63
C GLN A 78 -1.05 -20.09 -10.46
N ALA A 79 -0.86 -20.55 -9.21
CA ALA A 79 -0.32 -21.88 -8.93
C ALA A 79 -1.28 -23.01 -9.33
N ALA A 80 -2.59 -22.79 -9.31
CA ALA A 80 -3.59 -23.72 -9.79
C ALA A 80 -3.56 -23.82 -11.32
N ASN A 81 -3.57 -22.67 -12.01
CA ASN A 81 -3.55 -22.60 -13.47
C ASN A 81 -2.26 -23.21 -14.07
N ALA A 82 -1.11 -23.02 -13.41
CA ALA A 82 0.17 -23.62 -13.82
C ALA A 82 0.23 -25.15 -13.67
N LYS A 83 -0.67 -25.77 -12.90
CA LYS A 83 -0.75 -27.24 -12.76
C LYS A 83 -1.72 -27.87 -13.76
N THR A 84 -2.56 -27.06 -14.41
CA THR A 84 -3.56 -27.51 -15.40
C THR A 84 -3.09 -27.32 -16.84
N ALA A 85 -2.02 -26.54 -17.06
CA ALA A 85 -1.30 -26.39 -18.32
C ALA A 85 -0.17 -27.43 -18.44
#